data_AF-A0A521I3N1-F1
#
_entry.id   AF-A0A521I3N1-F1
#
_cell.length_a   1.000
_cell.length_b   1.000
_cell.length_c   1.000
_cell.angle_alpha   90.00
_cell.angle_beta   90.00
_cell.angle_gamma   90.00
#
_symmetry.space_group_name_H-M   'P 1'
#
loop_
_entity.id
_entity.type
_entity.pdbx_description
1 polymer ?
#
loop_
_entity_poly.entity_id
_entity_poly.type
_entity_poly.pdbx_seq_one_letter_code
_entity_poly.pdbx_strand_id
1 'polypeptide(L)'
;MRPGTTIKDDAIASLLLRLARPTFVTINVSDFWRKIEANPHYCVVCVDLPDARVREVPDWLRRFLRFPQFKTKARRMGIVARLRVARIDYYSVEQPTQSMNWK
;
A
#
# COMPACT_ATOMS: atom_id res chain seq x y z
N MET A 1 -29.47 1.51 6.43
CA MET A 1 -28.09 1.82 5.95
C MET A 1 -27.82 3.29 6.26
N ARG A 2 -26.69 3.66 6.88
CA ARG A 2 -26.42 5.07 7.28
C ARG A 2 -25.24 5.65 6.49
N PRO A 3 -25.37 6.87 5.93
CA PRO A 3 -24.26 7.61 5.33
C PRO A 3 -23.27 8.07 6.42
N GLY A 4 -21.96 7.96 6.15
CA GLY A 4 -20.92 8.61 6.98
C GLY A 4 -20.15 7.71 7.96
N THR A 5 -19.99 6.41 7.70
CA THR A 5 -19.06 5.61 8.50
C THR A 5 -17.61 5.92 8.13
N THR A 6 -16.98 6.80 8.91
CA THR A 6 -15.51 6.86 9.00
C THR A 6 -15.03 5.51 9.50
N ILE A 7 -14.47 4.70 8.61
CA ILE A 7 -13.80 3.46 9.00
C ILE A 7 -12.58 3.90 9.79
N LYS A 8 -12.57 3.70 11.12
CA LYS A 8 -11.35 3.90 11.92
C LYS A 8 -10.26 2.99 11.37
N ASP A 9 -9.03 3.46 11.28
CA ASP A 9 -7.93 2.78 10.57
C ASP A 9 -7.73 1.30 11.00
N ASP A 10 -7.99 0.99 12.28
CA ASP A 10 -7.97 -0.38 12.83
C ASP A 10 -8.97 -1.35 12.15
N ALA A 11 -10.11 -0.82 11.70
CA ALA A 11 -11.12 -1.60 11.00
C ALA A 11 -10.67 -1.97 9.58
N ILE A 12 -9.80 -1.18 8.93
CA ILE A 12 -9.23 -1.57 7.64
C ILE A 12 -8.23 -2.71 7.84
N ALA A 13 -7.31 -2.62 8.81
CA ALA A 13 -6.39 -3.72 9.09
C ALA A 13 -7.15 -5.02 9.40
N SER A 14 -8.18 -4.94 10.25
CA SER A 14 -9.05 -6.08 10.59
C SER A 14 -9.78 -6.64 9.37
N LEU A 15 -10.25 -5.78 8.46
CA LEU A 15 -10.88 -6.20 7.21
C LEU A 15 -9.89 -6.91 6.28
N LEU A 16 -8.67 -6.38 6.14
CA LEU A 16 -7.64 -6.98 5.29
C LEU A 16 -7.26 -8.38 5.76
N LEU A 17 -7.22 -8.62 7.08
CA LEU A 17 -6.97 -9.94 7.67
C LEU A 17 -8.04 -10.97 7.32
N ARG A 18 -9.28 -10.54 7.04
CA ARG A 18 -10.39 -11.43 6.65
C ARG A 18 -10.38 -11.80 5.18
N LEU A 19 -9.58 -11.12 4.36
CA LEU A 19 -9.50 -11.36 2.92
C LEU A 19 -8.33 -12.29 2.59
N ALA A 20 -8.45 -13.06 1.52
CA ALA A 20 -7.40 -13.99 1.08
C ALA A 20 -6.23 -13.26 0.42
N ARG A 21 -5.28 -12.79 1.25
CA ARG A 21 -4.01 -12.19 0.83
C ARG A 21 -4.20 -10.92 -0.02
N PRO A 22 -4.97 -9.91 0.43
CA PRO A 22 -5.30 -8.76 -0.41
C PRO A 22 -4.07 -7.87 -0.69
N THR A 23 -4.11 -7.16 -1.82
CA THR A 23 -3.30 -5.97 -2.04
C THR A 23 -4.24 -4.77 -2.01
N PHE A 24 -4.17 -3.98 -0.95
CA PHE A 24 -4.97 -2.79 -0.76
C PHE A 24 -4.25 -1.57 -1.32
N VAL A 25 -4.93 -0.77 -2.14
CA VAL A 25 -4.35 0.41 -2.79
C VAL A 25 -5.14 1.63 -2.33
N THR A 26 -4.43 2.67 -1.87
CA THR A 26 -5.05 3.89 -1.33
C THR A 26 -4.22 5.12 -1.67
N ILE A 27 -4.87 6.27 -1.82
CA ILE A 27 -4.21 7.58 -1.90
C ILE A 27 -4.16 8.30 -0.54
N ASN A 28 -4.83 7.75 0.48
CA ASN A 28 -4.79 8.28 1.83
C ASN A 28 -3.46 7.92 2.50
N VAL A 29 -2.40 8.63 2.12
CA VAL A 29 -1.04 8.36 2.62
C VAL A 29 -0.94 8.68 4.11
N SER A 30 -1.59 9.75 4.58
CA SER A 30 -1.51 10.21 5.97
C SER A 30 -2.04 9.20 6.98
N ASP A 31 -3.03 8.39 6.60
CA ASP A 31 -3.68 7.46 7.53
C ASP A 31 -3.11 6.04 7.49
N PHE A 32 -2.29 5.73 6.48
CA PHE A 32 -1.74 4.38 6.31
C PHE A 32 -0.21 4.34 6.42
N TRP A 33 0.50 5.31 5.86
CA TRP A 33 1.96 5.26 5.83
C TRP A 33 2.56 5.44 7.23
N ARG A 34 3.25 4.40 7.73
CA ARG A 34 3.81 4.31 9.09
C ARG A 34 2.78 4.35 10.23
N LYS A 35 1.50 4.13 9.91
CA LYS A 35 0.42 3.98 10.91
C LYS A 35 -0.14 2.57 10.93
N ILE A 36 -0.24 1.91 9.77
CA ILE A 36 -0.63 0.50 9.71
C ILE A 36 0.58 -0.40 9.92
N GLU A 37 0.42 -1.45 10.71
CA GLU A 37 1.47 -2.45 10.86
C GLU A 37 1.62 -3.27 9.57
N ALA A 38 2.87 -3.63 9.23
CA ALA A 38 3.08 -4.62 8.18
C ALA A 38 2.60 -5.99 8.67
N ASN A 39 1.94 -6.77 7.81
CA ASN A 39 1.42 -8.07 8.19
C ASN A 39 1.55 -9.10 7.06
N PRO A 40 2.00 -10.35 7.33
CA PRO A 40 2.19 -11.38 6.30
C PRO A 40 0.93 -11.78 5.53
N HIS A 41 -0.25 -11.35 5.97
CA HIS A 41 -1.52 -11.67 5.34
C HIS A 41 -2.01 -10.60 4.36
N TYR A 42 -1.37 -9.44 4.24
CA TYR A 42 -1.78 -8.42 3.27
C TYR A 42 -0.61 -7.58 2.75
N CYS A 43 -0.89 -6.79 1.71
CA CYS A 43 -0.02 -5.73 1.22
C CYS A 43 -0.81 -4.43 1.16
N VAL A 44 -0.19 -3.31 1.53
CA VAL A 44 -0.77 -1.96 1.39
C VAL A 44 0.12 -1.13 0.49
N VAL A 45 -0.49 -0.48 -0.51
CA VAL A 45 0.17 0.42 -1.45
C VAL A 45 -0.46 1.80 -1.31
N CYS A 46 0.27 2.71 -0.67
CA CYS A 46 -0.05 4.12 -0.55
C CYS A 46 0.49 4.85 -1.78
N VAL A 47 -0.37 5.47 -2.59
CA VAL A 47 0.04 6.24 -3.77
C VAL A 47 0.01 7.72 -3.43
N ASP A 48 1.20 8.32 -3.35
CA ASP A 48 1.40 9.71 -2.97
C ASP A 48 1.18 10.65 -4.16
N LEU A 49 -0.08 10.71 -4.58
CA LEU A 49 -0.58 11.58 -5.64
C LEU A 49 -1.70 12.45 -5.09
N PRO A 50 -1.77 13.73 -5.48
CA PRO A 50 -2.93 14.57 -5.18
C PRO A 50 -4.17 14.06 -5.91
N ASP A 51 -5.36 14.40 -5.41
CA ASP A 51 -6.66 13.98 -5.98
C ASP A 51 -6.78 14.26 -7.48
N ALA A 52 -6.24 15.41 -7.93
CA ALA A 52 -6.22 15.81 -9.34
C ALA A 52 -5.49 14.79 -10.25
N ARG A 53 -4.63 13.93 -9.70
CA ARG A 53 -3.80 12.94 -10.40
C ARG A 53 -4.19 11.50 -10.11
N VAL A 54 -5.32 11.25 -9.45
CA VAL A 54 -5.80 9.89 -9.12
C VAL A 54 -5.90 8.97 -10.34
N ARG A 55 -6.15 9.54 -11.52
CA ARG A 55 -6.19 8.79 -12.79
C ARG A 55 -4.86 8.10 -13.15
N GLU A 56 -3.74 8.52 -12.56
CA GLU A 56 -2.41 7.92 -12.77
C GLU A 56 -2.13 6.72 -11.86
N VAL A 57 -2.97 6.48 -10.84
CA VAL A 57 -2.80 5.37 -9.89
C VAL A 57 -2.63 4.01 -10.60
N PRO A 58 -3.43 3.65 -11.63
CA PRO A 58 -3.24 2.37 -12.33
C PRO A 58 -1.86 2.23 -12.98
N ASP A 59 -1.30 3.31 -13.54
CA ASP A 59 0.01 3.26 -14.21
C ASP A 59 1.15 3.11 -13.21
N TRP A 60 1.06 3.84 -12.09
CA TRP A 60 2.00 3.70 -10.98
C TRP A 60 1.96 2.30 -10.38
N LEU A 61 0.75 1.75 -10.20
CA LEU A 61 0.58 0.39 -9.69
C LEU A 61 1.16 -0.64 -10.66
N ARG A 62 0.91 -0.53 -11.97
CA ARG A 62 1.50 -1.42 -12.97
C ARG A 62 3.02 -1.37 -12.95
N ARG A 63 3.61 -0.18 -12.84
CA ARG A 63 5.06 -0.01 -12.75
C ARG A 63 5.62 -0.61 -11.47
N PHE A 64 4.96 -0.39 -10.33
CA PHE A 64 5.32 -0.97 -9.03
C PHE A 64 5.31 -2.52 -9.09
N LEU A 65 4.27 -3.11 -9.67
CA LEU A 65 4.12 -4.57 -9.79
C LEU A 65 5.11 -5.22 -10.78
N ARG A 66 5.95 -4.46 -11.49
CA ARG A 66 7.03 -5.01 -12.33
C ARG A 66 8.32 -5.25 -11.56
N PHE A 67 8.50 -4.60 -10.42
CA PHE A 67 9.72 -4.78 -9.63
C PHE A 67 9.80 -6.18 -9.03
N PRO A 68 10.99 -6.83 -9.03
CA PRO A 68 11.15 -8.20 -8.56
C PRO A 68 10.59 -8.47 -7.16
N GLN A 69 10.79 -7.55 -6.22
CA GLN A 69 10.31 -7.62 -4.83
C GLN A 69 8.79 -7.45 -4.68
N PHE A 70 8.10 -6.92 -5.69
CA PHE A 70 6.63 -6.70 -5.65
C PHE A 70 5.87 -7.49 -6.73
N LYS A 71 6.57 -8.24 -7.58
CA LYS A 71 6.00 -8.85 -8.79
C LYS A 71 4.91 -9.88 -8.49
N THR A 72 5.18 -10.79 -7.57
CA THR A 72 4.24 -11.87 -7.26
C THR A 72 3.40 -11.54 -6.03
N LYS A 73 2.18 -12.08 -5.98
CA LYS A 73 1.32 -11.93 -4.80
C LYS A 73 2.03 -12.38 -3.53
N ALA A 74 2.84 -13.44 -3.62
CA ALA A 74 3.61 -13.92 -2.49
C ALA A 74 4.68 -12.94 -2.00
N ARG A 75 5.46 -12.35 -2.91
CA ARG A 75 6.51 -11.41 -2.55
C ARG A 75 5.99 -10.09 -1.96
N ARG A 76 4.75 -9.71 -2.30
CA ARG A 76 4.11 -8.49 -1.76
C ARG A 76 3.61 -8.61 -0.34
N MET A 77 3.31 -9.82 0.12
CA MET A 77 2.69 -9.98 1.44
C MET A 77 3.64 -9.53 2.53
N GLY A 78 3.13 -8.84 3.55
CA GLY A 78 3.98 -8.25 4.59
C GLY A 78 4.64 -6.94 4.19
N ILE A 79 4.27 -6.33 3.05
CA ILE A 79 4.85 -5.06 2.59
C ILE A 79 3.81 -3.95 2.66
N VAL A 80 4.23 -2.82 3.25
CA VAL A 80 3.56 -1.54 3.11
C VAL A 80 4.46 -0.61 2.29
N ALA A 81 3.99 -0.20 1.12
CA ALA A 81 4.72 0.65 0.18
C ALA A 81 4.08 2.02 0.07
N ARG A 82 4.90 3.06 -0.06
CA ARG A 82 4.54 4.41 -0.48
C ARG A 82 5.20 4.71 -1.81
N LEU A 83 4.39 4.84 -2.84
CA LEU A 83 4.83 5.25 -4.17
C LEU A 83 4.87 6.78 -4.19
N ARG A 84 6.02 7.37 -4.50
CA ARG A 84 6.19 8.83 -4.70
C ARG A 84 6.68 9.10 -6.11
N VAL A 85 6.69 10.35 -6.54
CA VAL A 85 7.08 10.70 -7.93
C VAL A 85 8.49 10.21 -8.28
N ALA A 86 9.46 10.39 -7.37
CA ALA A 86 10.86 10.03 -7.64
C ALA A 86 11.25 8.61 -7.17
N ARG A 87 10.55 8.08 -6.16
CA ARG A 87 10.98 6.86 -5.46
C ARG A 87 9.82 6.08 -4.86
N ILE A 88 10.10 4.84 -4.50
CA ILE A 88 9.26 3.95 -3.70
C ILE A 88 9.93 3.83 -2.34
N ASP A 89 9.20 4.15 -1.28
CA ASP A 89 9.59 3.81 0.09
C ASP A 89 8.74 2.64 0.55
N TYR A 90 9.29 1.69 1.29
CA TYR A 90 8.51 0.57 1.81
C TYR A 90 9.13 0.03 3.08
N TYR A 91 8.31 -0.55 3.94
CA TYR A 91 8.76 -1.34 5.09
C TYR A 91 8.04 -2.68 5.08
N SER A 92 8.62 -3.66 5.77
CA SER A 92 8.03 -4.97 5.90
C SER A 92 8.06 -5.45 7.34
N VAL A 93 7.46 -6.62 7.57
CA VAL A 93 7.55 -7.32 8.87
C VAL A 93 8.99 -7.64 9.24
N GLU A 94 9.84 -7.88 8.25
CA GLU A 94 11.22 -8.36 8.43
C GLU A 94 12.26 -7.23 8.37
N GLN A 95 11.95 -6.15 7.66
CA GLN A 95 12.92 -5.14 7.28
C GLN A 95 12.43 -3.73 7.62
N PRO A 96 13.32 -2.87 8.15
CA PRO A 96 13.00 -1.46 8.36
C PRO A 96 12.77 -0.75 7.03
N THR A 97 12.38 0.52 7.08
CA THR A 97 12.07 1.29 5.88
C THR A 97 13.24 1.33 4.89
N GLN A 98 12.95 0.94 3.66
CA GLN A 98 13.84 0.97 2.50
C GLN A 98 13.31 1.95 1.46
N SER A 99 14.23 2.48 0.65
CA SER A 99 13.93 3.40 -0.43
C SER A 99 14.57 2.91 -1.73
N MET A 100 13.87 3.07 -2.85
CA MET A 100 14.40 2.77 -4.17
C MET A 100 13.83 3.70 -5.22
N ASN A 101 14.62 4.02 -6.24
CA ASN A 101 14.14 4.79 -7.37
C ASN A 101 13.32 3.91 -8.30
N TRP A 102 12.50 4.53 -9.14
CA TRP A 102 11.73 3.82 -10.14
C TRP A 102 12.56 3.30 -11.35
N LYS A 103 13.89 3.32 -11.26
CA LYS A 103 14.80 2.91 -12.34
C LYS A 103 14.72 1.41 -12.59
#